data_AF-A0A354U8U4-F1
#
_entry.id   AF-A0A354U8U4-F1
#
_cell.length_a   1.000
_cell.length_b   1.000
_cell.length_c   1.000
_cell.angle_alpha   90.00
_cell.angle_beta   90.00
_cell.angle_gamma   90.00
#
_symmetry.space_group_name_H-M   'P 1'
#
loop_
_entity.id
_entity.type
_entity.pdbx_description
1 polymer ?
#
loop_
_entity_poly.entity_id
_entity_poly.type
_entity_poly.pdbx_seq_one_letter_code
_entity_poly.pdbx_strand_id
1 'polypeptide(L)'
;MSTHADRAAELFTSVPKFGNCAQCVAKAFDADDSFVSELSAFGGGRAPEGLCGALYAAMQLADEADRPALRAAFREAAGAETCREIKGTCRTPCAECVRFAADFLEKKHKI
;
A
#
# COMPACT_ATOMS: atom_id res chain seq x y z
N MET A 1 8.61 -18.69 4.87
CA MET A 1 8.86 -17.66 3.84
C MET A 1 8.15 -16.40 4.30
N SER A 2 8.83 -15.26 4.36
CA SER A 2 8.20 -13.99 4.74
C SER A 2 7.32 -13.53 3.57
N THR A 3 6.06 -13.17 3.84
CA THR A 3 5.12 -12.71 2.80
C THR A 3 5.49 -11.30 2.34
N HIS A 4 4.99 -10.87 1.16
CA HIS A 4 5.13 -9.47 0.76
C HIS A 4 4.49 -8.51 1.79
N ALA A 5 3.42 -8.95 2.48
CA ALA A 5 2.78 -8.19 3.54
C ALA A 5 3.68 -7.96 4.75
N ASP A 6 4.38 -9.00 5.21
CA ASP A 6 5.33 -8.90 6.32
C ASP A 6 6.51 -8.00 5.94
N ARG A 7 7.09 -8.21 4.75
CA ARG A 7 8.19 -7.38 4.23
C ARG A 7 7.79 -5.90 4.12
N ALA A 8 6.61 -5.60 3.61
CA ALA A 8 6.13 -4.22 3.50
C ALA A 8 5.96 -3.55 4.88
N ALA A 9 5.43 -4.29 5.86
CA ALA A 9 5.27 -3.78 7.23
C ALA A 9 6.61 -3.58 7.94
N GLU A 10 7.56 -4.49 7.77
CA GLU A 10 8.92 -4.37 8.30
C GLU A 10 9.62 -3.13 7.72
N LEU A 11 9.56 -2.90 6.41
CA LEU A 11 10.08 -1.69 5.77
C LEU A 11 9.43 -0.42 6.31
N PHE A 12 8.12 -0.44 6.58
CA PHE A 12 7.40 0.74 7.06
C PHE A 12 7.73 1.09 8.52
N THR A 13 8.02 0.07 9.34
CA THR A 13 8.31 0.20 10.77
C THR A 13 9.81 0.23 11.09
N SER A 14 10.68 0.06 10.08
CA SER A 14 12.13 0.02 10.25
C SER A 14 12.70 1.30 10.86
N VAL A 15 13.85 1.14 11.54
CA VAL A 15 14.66 2.25 12.04
C VAL A 15 16.09 2.07 11.51
N PRO A 16 16.64 3.01 10.71
CA PRO A 16 15.98 4.21 10.19
C PRO A 16 14.81 3.87 9.26
N LYS A 17 13.88 4.81 9.12
CA LYS A 17 12.68 4.62 8.31
C LYS A 17 13.04 4.51 6.84
N PHE A 18 12.60 3.45 6.17
CA PHE A 18 12.84 3.27 4.74
C PHE A 18 12.13 4.34 3.90
N GLY A 19 10.83 4.53 4.10
CA GLY A 19 10.02 5.41 3.26
C GLY A 19 8.59 5.58 3.75
N ASN A 20 7.74 6.14 2.90
CA ASN A 20 6.31 6.27 3.18
C ASN A 20 5.53 4.97 2.88
N CYS A 21 4.22 4.96 3.14
CA CYS A 21 3.37 3.79 2.93
C CYS A 21 3.34 3.28 1.47
N ALA A 22 3.41 4.15 0.47
CA ALA A 22 3.47 3.75 -0.93
C ALA A 22 4.82 3.09 -1.27
N GLN A 23 5.92 3.71 -0.83
CA GLN A 23 7.28 3.23 -1.10
C GLN A 23 7.54 1.85 -0.49
N CYS A 24 7.06 1.61 0.74
CA CYS A 24 7.24 0.34 1.42
C CYS A 24 6.49 -0.81 0.72
N VAL A 25 5.29 -0.56 0.20
CA VAL A 25 4.57 -1.57 -0.61
C VAL A 25 5.35 -1.86 -1.88
N ALA A 26 5.74 -0.85 -2.65
CA ALA A 26 6.46 -1.09 -3.90
C ALA A 26 7.81 -1.77 -3.71
N LYS A 27 8.57 -1.40 -2.69
CA LYS A 27 9.85 -2.05 -2.38
C LYS A 27 9.68 -3.50 -1.89
N ALA A 28 8.55 -3.82 -1.27
CA ALA A 28 8.28 -5.20 -0.87
C ALA A 28 8.14 -6.14 -2.08
N PHE A 29 7.60 -5.63 -3.20
CA PHE A 29 7.45 -6.33 -4.48
C PHE A 29 8.64 -6.15 -5.43
N ASP A 30 9.80 -5.73 -4.90
CA ASP A 30 11.03 -5.55 -5.67
C ASP A 30 10.88 -4.63 -6.90
N ALA A 31 9.96 -3.65 -6.84
CA ALA A 31 9.81 -2.66 -7.88
C ALA A 31 11.07 -1.78 -8.02
N ASP A 32 11.29 -1.25 -9.23
CA ASP A 32 12.48 -0.47 -9.56
C ASP A 32 12.67 0.74 -8.64
N ASP A 33 13.92 1.06 -8.27
CA ASP A 33 14.22 2.14 -7.34
C ASP A 33 13.76 3.52 -7.87
N SER A 34 13.71 3.73 -9.19
CA SER A 34 13.14 4.94 -9.79
C SER A 34 11.66 5.07 -9.48
N PHE A 35 10.89 3.99 -9.67
CA PHE A 35 9.47 3.94 -9.35
C PHE A 35 9.23 4.11 -7.84
N VAL A 36 10.02 3.44 -6.99
CA VAL A 36 9.95 3.61 -5.53
C VAL A 36 10.25 5.07 -5.13
N SER A 37 11.16 5.75 -5.83
CA SER A 37 11.47 7.16 -5.59
C SER A 37 10.30 8.08 -5.95
N GLU A 38 9.64 7.85 -7.09
CA GLU A 38 8.45 8.60 -7.51
C GLU A 38 7.32 8.50 -6.47
N LEU A 39 7.16 7.34 -5.85
CA LEU A 39 6.14 7.11 -4.82
C LEU A 39 6.37 7.91 -3.52
N SER A 40 7.51 8.58 -3.35
CA SER A 40 7.76 9.49 -2.22
C SER A 40 6.72 10.61 -2.12
N ALA A 41 6.14 11.03 -3.25
CA ALA A 41 5.12 12.08 -3.33
C ALA A 41 3.76 11.65 -2.74
N PHE A 42 3.44 10.36 -2.71
CA PHE A 42 2.09 9.86 -2.45
C PHE A 42 1.84 9.39 -1.00
N GLY A 43 2.74 9.75 -0.08
CA GLY A 43 2.55 9.51 1.35
C GLY A 43 1.52 10.44 2.00
N GLY A 44 0.83 9.96 3.04
CA GLY A 44 -0.01 10.81 3.90
C GLY A 44 -1.30 11.32 3.27
N GLY A 45 -1.85 10.60 2.28
CA GLY A 45 -3.08 11.00 1.58
C GLY A 45 -2.85 11.98 0.43
N ARG A 46 -1.64 12.01 -0.13
CA ARG A 46 -1.29 12.85 -1.29
C ARG A 46 -1.38 12.12 -2.63
N ALA A 47 -1.76 10.84 -2.62
CA ALA A 47 -2.14 10.15 -3.84
C ALA A 47 -3.36 10.84 -4.49
N PRO A 48 -3.59 10.68 -5.80
CA PRO A 48 -4.78 11.19 -6.47
C PRO A 48 -6.06 10.90 -5.68
N GLU A 49 -6.98 11.88 -5.67
CA GLU A 49 -8.25 11.81 -4.93
C GLU A 49 -8.12 11.63 -3.40
N GLY A 50 -6.91 11.78 -2.85
CA GLY A 50 -6.66 11.59 -1.41
C GLY A 50 -6.53 10.13 -0.99
N LEU A 51 -6.33 9.22 -1.95
CA LEU A 51 -6.20 7.78 -1.71
C LEU A 51 -5.08 7.46 -0.73
N CYS A 52 -5.23 6.32 -0.05
CA CYS A 52 -4.16 5.73 0.73
C CYS A 52 -2.96 5.42 -0.16
N GLY A 53 -1.76 5.89 0.22
CA GLY A 53 -0.54 5.65 -0.55
C GLY A 53 -0.21 4.16 -0.75
N ALA A 54 -0.51 3.32 0.25
CA ALA A 54 -0.31 1.87 0.14
C ALA A 54 -1.24 1.25 -0.92
N LEU A 55 -2.54 1.59 -0.89
CA LEU A 55 -3.50 1.16 -1.89
C LEU A 55 -3.11 1.67 -3.29
N TYR A 56 -2.74 2.94 -3.40
CA TYR A 56 -2.31 3.54 -4.66
C TYR A 56 -1.12 2.79 -5.26
N ALA A 57 -0.06 2.55 -4.49
CA ALA A 57 1.10 1.77 -4.96
C ALA A 57 0.70 0.36 -5.40
N ALA A 58 -0.15 -0.32 -4.64
CA ALA A 58 -0.62 -1.65 -5.00
C ALA A 58 -1.42 -1.64 -6.32
N MET A 59 -2.26 -0.64 -6.56
CA MET A 59 -2.99 -0.49 -7.83
C MET A 59 -2.05 -0.22 -9.02
N GLN A 60 -0.97 0.54 -8.81
CA GLN A 60 0.01 0.79 -9.87
C GLN A 60 0.79 -0.47 -10.27
N LEU A 61 1.00 -1.39 -9.32
CA LEU A 61 1.66 -2.68 -9.57
C LEU A 61 0.69 -3.75 -10.08
N ALA A 62 -0.59 -3.67 -9.71
CA ALA A 62 -1.62 -4.59 -10.17
C ALA A 62 -1.93 -4.47 -11.67
N ASP A 63 -2.24 -5.61 -12.29
CA ASP A 63 -2.90 -5.65 -13.59
C ASP A 63 -4.22 -4.86 -13.53
N GLU A 64 -4.55 -4.15 -14.61
CA GLU A 64 -5.71 -3.27 -14.66
C GLU A 64 -7.03 -4.01 -14.32
N ALA A 65 -7.14 -5.27 -14.72
CA ALA A 65 -8.29 -6.12 -14.45
C ALA A 65 -8.47 -6.45 -12.95
N ASP A 66 -7.40 -6.47 -12.16
CA ASP A 66 -7.45 -6.80 -10.73
C ASP A 66 -7.64 -5.57 -9.83
N ARG A 67 -7.39 -4.37 -10.34
CA ARG A 67 -7.49 -3.11 -9.57
C ARG A 67 -8.85 -2.93 -8.88
N PRO A 68 -10.02 -3.19 -9.51
CA PRO A 68 -11.30 -3.05 -8.85
C PRO A 68 -11.47 -4.01 -7.67
N ALA A 69 -11.04 -5.26 -7.83
CA ALA A 69 -11.11 -6.28 -6.78
C ALA A 69 -10.16 -5.97 -5.62
N LEU A 70 -8.94 -5.52 -5.94
CA LEU A 70 -7.95 -5.10 -4.94
C LEU A 70 -8.47 -3.91 -4.13
N ARG A 71 -9.03 -2.90 -4.80
CA ARG A 71 -9.62 -1.72 -4.16
C ARG A 71 -10.79 -2.10 -3.24
N ALA A 72 -11.67 -3.00 -3.69
CA ALA A 72 -12.78 -3.49 -2.88
C ALA A 72 -12.30 -4.23 -1.62
N ALA A 73 -11.36 -5.18 -1.76
CA ALA A 73 -10.80 -5.92 -0.65
C ALA A 73 -10.07 -5.00 0.35
N PHE A 74 -9.29 -4.03 -0.15
CA PHE A 74 -8.64 -3.03 0.69
C PHE A 74 -9.66 -2.22 1.48
N ARG A 75 -10.73 -1.73 0.83
CA ARG A 75 -11.78 -0.96 1.48
C ARG A 75 -12.50 -1.76 2.56
N GLU A 76 -12.77 -3.05 2.30
CA GLU A 76 -13.42 -3.94 3.27
C GLU A 76 -12.55 -4.11 4.52
N ALA A 77 -11.23 -4.30 4.36
CA ALA A 77 -10.31 -4.48 5.49
C ALA A 77 -9.95 -3.16 6.22
N ALA A 78 -9.68 -2.10 5.47
CA ALA A 78 -9.26 -0.81 6.02
C ALA A 78 -10.43 0.10 6.44
N GLY A 79 -11.64 -0.22 6.00
CA GLY A 79 -12.89 0.53 6.23
C GLY A 79 -13.16 1.66 5.22
N ALA A 80 -12.11 2.20 4.60
CA ALA A 80 -12.19 3.24 3.58
C ALA A 80 -10.97 3.20 2.66
N GLU A 81 -10.95 4.06 1.64
CA GLU A 81 -9.88 4.10 0.64
C GLU A 81 -8.99 5.34 0.78
N THR A 82 -9.53 6.43 1.34
CA THR A 82 -8.82 7.69 1.51
C THR A 82 -8.12 7.75 2.86
N CYS A 83 -6.90 8.30 2.92
CA CYS A 83 -6.19 8.43 4.20
C CYS A 83 -6.98 9.26 5.23
N ARG A 84 -7.78 10.22 4.77
CA ARG A 84 -8.60 11.07 5.64
C ARG A 84 -9.67 10.26 6.36
N GLU A 85 -10.43 9.45 5.64
CA GLU A 85 -11.50 8.63 6.22
C GLU A 85 -10.95 7.47 7.05
N ILE A 86 -9.90 6.82 6.55
CA ILE A 86 -9.23 5.72 7.26
C ILE A 86 -8.76 6.21 8.64
N LYS A 87 -8.05 7.34 8.71
CA LYS A 87 -7.54 7.84 10.00
C LYS A 87 -8.61 8.52 10.86
N GLY A 88 -9.61 9.15 10.24
CA GLY A 88 -10.64 9.90 10.96
C GLY A 88 -11.70 9.00 11.57
N THR A 89 -12.26 8.10 10.76
CA THR A 89 -13.44 7.30 11.10
C THR A 89 -13.08 5.86 11.43
N CYS A 90 -12.32 5.20 10.54
CA CYS A 90 -12.02 3.77 10.68
C CYS A 90 -10.93 3.49 11.72
N ARG A 91 -10.04 4.46 11.94
CA ARG A 91 -8.88 4.42 12.84
C ARG A 91 -7.89 3.28 12.54
N THR A 92 -7.89 2.77 11.32
CA THR A 92 -6.94 1.74 10.87
C THR A 92 -5.52 2.31 10.84
N PRO A 93 -4.54 1.68 11.49
CA PRO A 93 -3.15 2.14 11.47
C PRO A 93 -2.52 2.07 10.08
N CYS A 94 -1.62 3.00 9.75
CA CYS A 94 -0.92 2.98 8.46
C CYS A 94 -0.14 1.69 8.21
N ALA A 95 0.41 1.06 9.26
CA ALA A 95 1.12 -0.21 9.13
C ALA A 95 0.18 -1.35 8.67
N GLU A 96 -1.06 -1.38 9.18
CA GLU A 96 -2.08 -2.33 8.73
C GLU A 96 -2.51 -2.05 7.29
N CYS A 97 -2.69 -0.77 6.91
CA CYS A 97 -2.94 -0.43 5.51
C CYS A 97 -1.83 -0.91 4.57
N VAL A 98 -0.56 -0.84 5.00
CA VAL A 98 0.57 -1.37 4.24
C VAL A 98 0.49 -2.90 4.13
N ARG A 99 0.19 -3.60 5.23
CA ARG A 99 -0.03 -5.06 5.22
C ARG A 99 -1.17 -5.47 4.28
N PHE A 100 -2.34 -4.84 4.39
CA PHE A 100 -3.50 -5.16 3.56
C PHE A 100 -3.24 -4.94 2.08
N ALA A 101 -2.65 -3.80 1.72
CA ALA A 101 -2.35 -3.50 0.32
C ALA A 101 -1.40 -4.55 -0.29
N ALA A 102 -0.36 -4.94 0.44
CA ALA A 102 0.60 -5.93 -0.01
C ALA A 102 0.01 -7.36 -0.03
N ASP A 103 -0.75 -7.76 1.00
CA ASP A 103 -1.42 -9.07 1.05
C ASP A 103 -2.42 -9.26 -0.10
N PHE A 104 -3.25 -8.24 -0.36
CA PHE A 104 -4.21 -8.32 -1.47
C PHE A 104 -3.55 -8.24 -2.84
N LEU A 105 -2.45 -7.50 -2.98
CA LEU A 105 -1.67 -7.51 -4.21
C LEU A 105 -1.08 -8.92 -4.45
N GLU A 106 -0.44 -9.53 -3.46
CA GLU A 106 0.17 -10.87 -3.55
C GLU A 106 -0.87 -11.94 -3.91
N LYS A 107 -2.10 -11.85 -3.38
CA LYS A 107 -3.19 -12.79 -3.70
C LYS A 107 -3.74 -12.65 -5.13
N LYS A 108 -3.50 -11.52 -5.80
CA LYS A 108 -4.01 -11.23 -7.14
C LYS A 108 -2.93 -11.32 -8.21
N HIS A 109 -1.69 -11.03 -7.84
CA HIS A 109 -0.53 -11.25 -8.68
C HIS A 109 -0.10 -12.72 -8.65
N LYS A 110 -0.23 -13.41 -9.79
CA LYS A 110 0.57 -14.62 -10.05
C LYS A 110 1.97 -14.17 -10.47
N ILE A 111 2.83 -13.90 -9.49
CA ILE A 111 4.27 -13.67 -9.72
C ILE A 111 4.94 -15.01 -10.07
#